data_AF-A0ABD5P4U0-F1
#
_entry.id   AF-A0ABD5P4U0-F1
#
_cell.length_a   1.000
_cell.length_b   1.000
_cell.length_c   1.000
_cell.angle_alpha   90.00
_cell.angle_beta   90.00
_cell.angle_gamma   90.00
#
_symmetry.space_group_name_H-M   'P 1'
#
loop_
_entity.id
_entity.type
_entity.pdbx_description
1 polymer ?
#
loop_
_entity_poly.entity_id
_entity_poly.type
_entity_poly.pdbx_seq_one_letter_code
_entity_poly.pdbx_strand_id
1 'polypeptide(L)'
;MAFEDLLEDPVIQKYLHELVGPKGMPVAAAPPDGEVTDEELAEELDLELNDVRRALFILYENDLASYRRLRDEDSGWLTYLWTFEYDNIPENLEEEMYRLHDALEDRREYERNHEFYLCEICSIRFEFGEAMDFGFECPECGSPLESMDNDRLVDAMDERLEELEDELNIDA
;
A
#
# COMPACT_ATOMS: atom_id res chain seq x y z
N MET A 1 3.79 25.55 9.24
CA MET A 1 4.28 25.15 7.89
C MET A 1 3.09 24.90 6.99
N ALA A 2 3.26 24.86 5.67
CA ALA A 2 2.27 24.16 4.85
C ALA A 2 2.08 22.72 5.40
N PHE A 3 0.83 22.23 5.48
CA PHE A 3 0.48 20.86 5.91
C PHE A 3 0.67 20.49 7.40
N GLU A 4 0.91 21.45 8.28
CA GLU A 4 1.11 21.19 9.73
C GLU A 4 -0.08 20.45 10.36
N ASP A 5 -1.31 20.89 10.07
CA ASP A 5 -2.53 20.25 10.58
C ASP A 5 -2.69 18.79 10.09
N LEU A 6 -2.28 18.48 8.86
CA LEU A 6 -2.33 17.11 8.30
C LEU A 6 -1.27 16.22 8.95
N LEU A 7 -0.07 16.74 9.16
CA LEU A 7 1.03 15.98 9.75
C LEU A 7 0.86 15.73 11.25
N GLU A 8 -0.04 16.43 11.93
CA GLU A 8 -0.45 16.11 13.30
C GLU A 8 -1.39 14.89 13.38
N ASP A 9 -2.02 14.50 12.28
CA ASP A 9 -2.91 13.34 12.24
C ASP A 9 -2.12 12.02 12.32
N PRO A 10 -2.34 11.18 13.35
CA PRO A 10 -1.65 9.91 13.51
C PRO A 10 -1.86 8.93 12.33
N VAL A 11 -3.00 9.01 11.65
CA VAL A 11 -3.31 8.17 10.48
C VAL A 11 -2.42 8.57 9.32
N ILE A 12 -2.28 9.87 9.06
CA ILE A 12 -1.42 10.40 8.01
C ILE A 12 0.05 10.08 8.29
N GLN A 13 0.50 10.24 9.53
CA GLN A 13 1.86 9.86 9.92
C GLN A 13 2.14 8.37 9.68
N LYS A 14 1.18 7.51 10.02
CA LYS A 14 1.29 6.07 9.81
C LYS A 14 1.32 5.74 8.32
N TYR A 15 0.43 6.34 7.52
CA TYR A 15 0.38 6.18 6.07
C TYR A 15 1.71 6.55 5.41
N LEU A 16 2.23 7.75 5.71
CA LEU A 16 3.53 8.18 5.21
C LEU A 16 4.65 7.23 5.63
N HIS A 17 4.66 6.79 6.89
CA HIS A 17 5.67 5.85 7.38
C HIS A 17 5.61 4.49 6.66
N GLU A 18 4.42 3.95 6.38
CA GLU A 18 4.24 2.71 5.62
C GLU A 18 4.71 2.85 4.16
N LEU A 19 4.50 4.01 3.55
CA LEU A 19 4.96 4.30 2.19
C LEU A 19 6.48 4.43 2.09
N VAL A 20 7.08 5.39 2.81
CA VAL A 20 8.50 5.76 2.60
C VAL A 20 9.46 5.02 3.53
N GLY A 21 8.94 4.33 4.54
CA GLY A 21 9.70 3.62 5.55
C GLY A 21 10.50 4.54 6.49
N PRO A 22 11.24 3.97 7.46
CA PRO A 22 11.89 4.74 8.52
C PRO A 22 12.99 5.69 8.00
N LYS A 23 13.64 5.34 6.89
CA LYS A 23 14.68 6.17 6.26
C LYS A 23 14.11 7.34 5.46
N GLY A 24 12.93 7.16 4.87
CA GLY A 24 12.26 8.20 4.10
C GLY A 24 11.36 9.08 4.95
N MET A 25 10.94 8.62 6.14
CA MET A 25 10.03 9.36 7.01
C MET A 25 10.48 10.78 7.33
N PRO A 26 11.78 11.08 7.59
CA PRO A 26 12.18 12.46 7.85
C PRO A 26 11.97 13.38 6.64
N VAL A 27 12.04 12.85 5.41
CA VAL A 27 11.75 13.60 4.17
C VAL A 27 10.26 13.89 4.06
N ALA A 28 9.41 12.91 4.38
CA ALA A 28 7.96 13.08 4.34
C ALA A 28 7.44 13.97 5.49
N ALA A 29 8.09 13.96 6.65
CA ALA A 29 7.66 14.72 7.81
C ALA A 29 8.09 16.20 7.80
N ALA A 30 8.95 16.60 6.85
CA ALA A 30 9.47 17.95 6.74
C ALA A 30 9.32 18.51 5.32
N PRO A 31 8.08 18.62 4.79
CA PRO A 31 7.85 19.26 3.49
C PRO A 31 8.25 20.74 3.57
N PRO A 32 9.12 21.24 2.69
CA PRO A 32 9.49 22.64 2.65
C PRO A 32 8.35 23.50 2.08
N ASP A 33 8.35 24.79 2.43
CA ASP A 33 7.44 25.76 1.82
C ASP A 33 7.89 26.05 0.37
N GLY A 34 7.25 25.40 -0.60
CA GLY A 34 7.49 25.60 -2.04
C GLY A 34 8.39 24.54 -2.68
N GLU A 35 9.16 24.94 -3.69
CA GLU A 35 10.00 24.02 -4.47
C GLU A 35 11.37 23.81 -3.82
N VAL A 36 11.84 22.55 -3.80
CA VAL A 36 13.14 22.17 -3.23
C VAL A 36 13.91 21.23 -4.14
N THR A 37 15.23 21.27 -4.11
CA THR A 37 16.06 20.23 -4.72
C THR A 37 16.31 19.06 -3.78
N ASP A 38 16.59 17.89 -4.35
CA ASP A 38 17.00 16.71 -3.59
C ASP A 38 18.31 16.93 -2.81
N GLU A 39 19.22 17.75 -3.33
CA GLU A 39 20.47 18.14 -2.69
C GLU A 39 20.25 19.06 -1.47
N GLU A 40 19.41 20.09 -1.60
CA GLU A 40 19.04 20.98 -0.49
C GLU A 40 18.38 20.20 0.65
N LEU A 41 17.45 19.32 0.30
CA LEU A 41 16.71 18.53 1.30
C LEU A 41 17.62 17.52 2.01
N ALA A 42 18.59 16.93 1.31
CA ALA A 42 19.60 16.06 1.91
C ALA A 42 20.52 16.80 2.87
N GLU A 43 20.94 18.02 2.52
CA GLU A 43 21.80 18.86 3.38
C GLU A 43 21.05 19.35 4.62
N GLU A 44 19.80 19.81 4.47
CA GLU A 44 18.98 20.30 5.58
C GLU A 44 18.64 19.21 6.60
N LEU A 45 18.33 18.01 6.11
CA LEU A 45 17.93 16.88 6.96
C LEU A 45 19.11 16.00 7.43
N ASP A 46 20.35 16.32 7.02
CA ASP A 46 21.56 15.51 7.25
C ASP A 46 21.36 14.04 6.83
N LEU A 47 20.81 13.85 5.62
CA LEU A 47 20.50 12.54 5.04
C LEU A 47 21.37 12.21 3.84
N GLU A 48 21.52 10.91 3.57
CA GLU A 48 22.14 10.47 2.32
C GLU A 48 21.24 10.83 1.13
N LEU A 49 21.80 11.48 0.12
CA LEU A 49 21.08 11.91 -1.10
C LEU A 49 20.26 10.78 -1.76
N ASN A 50 20.77 9.53 -1.74
CA ASN A 50 20.06 8.38 -2.28
C ASN A 50 18.81 8.00 -1.45
N ASP A 51 18.86 8.18 -0.13
CA ASP A 51 17.71 7.93 0.74
C ASP A 51 16.63 9.01 0.51
N VAL A 52 17.04 10.27 0.33
CA VAL A 52 16.14 11.37 -0.03
C VAL A 52 15.49 11.15 -1.39
N ARG A 53 16.28 10.86 -2.42
CA ARG A 53 15.77 10.57 -3.78
C ARG A 53 14.75 9.44 -3.77
N ARG A 54 15.06 8.34 -3.08
CA ARG A 54 14.13 7.21 -2.97
C ARG A 54 12.81 7.62 -2.33
N ALA A 55 12.85 8.39 -1.24
CA ALA A 55 11.63 8.88 -0.60
C ALA A 55 10.81 9.78 -1.54
N LEU A 56 11.45 10.73 -2.22
CA LEU A 56 10.78 11.63 -3.17
C LEU A 56 10.13 10.88 -4.35
N PHE A 57 10.80 9.84 -4.88
CA PHE A 57 10.20 9.01 -5.94
C PHE A 57 8.99 8.22 -5.43
N ILE A 58 9.04 7.65 -4.22
CA ILE A 58 7.89 6.98 -3.61
C ILE A 58 6.72 7.96 -3.45
N LEU A 59 6.99 9.17 -2.93
CA LEU A 59 5.96 10.19 -2.78
C LEU A 59 5.34 10.58 -4.14
N TYR A 60 6.16 10.68 -5.19
CA TYR A 60 5.66 10.96 -6.55
C TYR A 60 4.82 9.83 -7.14
N GLU A 61 5.21 8.57 -6.94
CA GLU A 61 4.42 7.42 -7.39
C GLU A 61 3.06 7.31 -6.69
N ASN A 62 2.89 7.99 -5.54
CA ASN A 62 1.65 8.04 -4.76
C ASN A 62 0.96 9.41 -4.83
N ASP A 63 1.27 10.24 -5.83
CA ASP A 63 0.68 11.56 -6.04
C ASP A 63 0.83 12.55 -4.86
N LEU A 64 1.82 12.30 -4.00
CA LEU A 64 2.16 13.13 -2.82
C LEU A 64 3.31 14.11 -3.09
N ALA A 65 3.95 13.99 -4.26
CA ALA A 65 4.95 14.94 -4.72
C ALA A 65 4.88 15.07 -6.24
N SER A 66 5.21 16.25 -6.75
CA SER A 66 5.40 16.53 -8.17
C SER A 66 6.80 17.07 -8.41
N TYR A 67 7.31 17.00 -9.64
CA TYR A 67 8.58 17.61 -9.97
C TYR A 67 8.59 18.29 -11.33
N ARG A 68 9.42 19.33 -11.46
CA ARG A 68 9.78 19.92 -12.75
C ARG A 68 11.28 19.95 -12.93
N ARG A 69 11.71 19.86 -14.18
CA ARG A 69 13.12 19.93 -14.56
C ARG A 69 13.49 21.32 -15.05
N LEU A 70 14.58 21.86 -14.53
CA LEU A 70 15.25 23.03 -15.07
C LEU A 70 16.52 22.58 -15.78
N ARG A 71 16.77 23.16 -16.96
CA ARG A 71 18.03 22.98 -17.67
C ARG A 71 18.80 24.28 -17.64
N ASP A 72 20.02 24.22 -17.16
CA ASP A 72 20.95 25.32 -17.22
C ASP A 72 21.46 25.47 -18.67
N GLU A 73 21.28 26.65 -19.27
CA GLU A 73 21.58 26.88 -20.69
C GLU A 73 23.09 26.90 -20.99
N ASP A 74 23.92 27.20 -19.98
CA ASP A 74 25.37 27.35 -20.12
C ASP A 74 26.11 26.02 -19.90
N SER A 75 25.72 25.26 -18.88
CA SER A 75 26.35 23.99 -18.48
C SER A 75 25.62 22.76 -19.01
N GLY A 76 24.35 22.90 -19.39
CA GLY A 76 23.48 21.78 -19.79
C GLY A 76 23.00 20.90 -18.63
N TRP A 77 23.31 21.26 -17.38
CA TRP A 77 22.92 20.53 -16.18
C TRP A 77 21.39 20.50 -16.00
N LEU A 78 20.88 19.38 -15.46
CA LEU A 78 19.46 19.19 -15.17
C LEU A 78 19.25 19.22 -13.66
N THR A 79 18.44 20.18 -13.19
CA THR A 79 18.03 20.27 -11.79
C THR A 79 16.58 19.84 -11.66
N TYR A 80 16.31 18.97 -10.69
CA TYR A 80 14.97 18.53 -10.34
C TYR A 80 14.47 19.37 -9.17
N LEU A 81 13.35 20.05 -9.37
CA LEU A 81 12.65 20.81 -8.34
C LEU A 81 11.39 20.05 -7.97
N TRP A 82 11.28 19.70 -6.69
CA TRP A 82 10.20 18.93 -6.11
C TRP A 82 9.22 19.83 -5.38
N THR A 83 7.94 19.52 -5.50
CA THR A 83 6.83 20.15 -4.77
C THR A 83 6.07 19.05 -4.05
N PHE A 84 5.71 19.27 -2.78
CA PHE A 84 4.90 18.33 -2.00
C PHE A 84 3.41 18.66 -2.18
N GLU A 85 2.59 17.63 -2.39
CA GLU A 85 1.17 17.74 -2.76
C GLU A 85 0.28 17.05 -1.70
N TYR A 86 0.50 17.35 -0.41
CA TYR A 86 -0.14 16.62 0.69
C TYR A 86 -1.64 16.90 0.85
N ASP A 87 -2.16 17.90 0.15
CA ASP A 87 -3.61 18.12 0.04
C ASP A 87 -4.33 16.93 -0.63
N ASN A 88 -3.61 16.08 -1.38
CA ASN A 88 -4.16 14.87 -2.01
C ASN A 88 -4.28 13.68 -1.04
N ILE A 89 -3.66 13.73 0.15
CA ILE A 89 -3.63 12.60 1.09
C ILE A 89 -5.03 12.07 1.44
N PRO A 90 -6.02 12.92 1.76
CA PRO A 90 -7.37 12.43 2.08
C PRO A 90 -8.01 11.65 0.94
N GLU A 91 -7.90 12.16 -0.30
CA GLU A 91 -8.44 11.50 -1.50
C GLU A 91 -7.71 10.18 -1.77
N ASN A 92 -6.38 10.17 -1.65
CA ASN A 92 -5.59 8.94 -1.85
C ASN A 92 -5.90 7.87 -0.80
N LEU A 93 -6.13 8.26 0.47
CA LEU A 93 -6.54 7.33 1.52
C LEU A 93 -7.93 6.75 1.25
N GLU A 94 -8.88 7.60 0.84
CA GLU A 94 -10.23 7.16 0.49
C GLU A 94 -10.19 6.17 -0.70
N GLU A 95 -9.43 6.47 -1.76
CA GLU A 95 -9.26 5.55 -2.88
C GLU A 95 -8.67 4.19 -2.47
N GLU A 96 -7.66 4.20 -1.59
CA GLU A 96 -7.05 2.95 -1.12
C GLU A 96 -8.00 2.12 -0.26
N MET A 97 -8.89 2.77 0.51
CA MET A 97 -9.95 2.09 1.25
C MET A 97 -10.97 1.44 0.32
N TYR A 98 -11.37 2.11 -0.77
CA TYR A 98 -12.23 1.49 -1.80
C TYR A 98 -11.54 0.29 -2.46
N ARG A 99 -10.26 0.41 -2.83
CA ARG A 99 -9.50 -0.72 -3.42
C ARG A 99 -9.40 -1.90 -2.47
N LEU A 100 -9.21 -1.65 -1.17
CA LEU A 100 -9.19 -2.69 -0.15
C LEU A 100 -10.56 -3.35 -0.01
N HIS A 101 -11.64 -2.57 -0.01
CA HIS A 101 -13.01 -3.07 0.02
C HIS A 101 -13.28 -4.00 -1.17
N ASP A 102 -13.04 -3.54 -2.40
CA ASP A 102 -13.23 -4.33 -3.63
C ASP A 102 -12.43 -5.64 -3.58
N ALA A 103 -11.16 -5.58 -3.16
CA ALA A 103 -10.30 -6.76 -3.07
C ALA A 103 -10.78 -7.77 -1.99
N LEU A 104 -11.33 -7.27 -0.88
CA LEU A 104 -11.92 -8.11 0.16
C LEU A 104 -13.25 -8.73 -0.31
N GLU A 105 -14.09 -7.97 -1.02
CA GLU A 105 -15.33 -8.48 -1.60
C GLU A 105 -15.04 -9.60 -2.61
N ASP A 106 -14.13 -9.38 -3.55
CA ASP A 106 -13.65 -10.38 -4.52
C ASP A 106 -13.14 -11.64 -3.80
N ARG A 107 -12.31 -11.45 -2.76
CA ARG A 107 -11.76 -12.57 -2.01
C ARG A 107 -12.85 -13.34 -1.28
N ARG A 108 -13.79 -12.63 -0.65
CA ARG A 108 -14.91 -13.22 0.09
C ARG A 108 -15.86 -13.97 -0.84
N GLU A 109 -16.16 -13.44 -2.02
CA GLU A 109 -16.95 -14.14 -3.03
C GLU A 109 -16.24 -15.44 -3.47
N TYR A 110 -14.94 -15.35 -3.77
CA TYR A 110 -14.14 -16.53 -4.11
C TYR A 110 -14.18 -17.59 -3.00
N GLU A 111 -14.01 -17.19 -1.74
CA GLU A 111 -14.05 -18.09 -0.59
C GLU A 111 -15.43 -18.76 -0.42
N ARG A 112 -16.53 -18.02 -0.63
CA ARG A 112 -17.90 -18.58 -0.52
C ARG A 112 -18.28 -19.53 -1.64
N ASN A 113 -17.77 -19.29 -2.84
CA ASN A 113 -18.17 -20.01 -4.04
C ASN A 113 -17.32 -21.26 -4.32
N HIS A 114 -16.26 -21.50 -3.53
CA HIS A 114 -15.36 -22.63 -3.73
C HIS A 114 -15.27 -23.48 -2.46
N GLU A 115 -15.14 -24.78 -2.65
CA GLU A 115 -14.82 -25.74 -1.58
C GLU A 115 -13.32 -26.04 -1.62
N PHE A 116 -12.70 -26.17 -0.45
CA PHE A 116 -11.26 -26.28 -0.33
C PHE A 116 -10.80 -27.54 0.38
N TYR A 117 -9.62 -28.00 -0.01
CA TYR A 117 -8.93 -29.12 0.58
C TYR A 117 -7.50 -28.71 0.95
N LEU A 118 -6.98 -29.24 2.05
CA LEU A 118 -5.67 -28.91 2.58
C LEU A 118 -4.80 -30.16 2.71
N CYS A 119 -3.56 -30.07 2.26
CA CYS A 119 -2.52 -30.99 2.68
C CYS A 119 -1.93 -30.51 4.01
N GLU A 120 -2.15 -31.24 5.11
CA GLU A 120 -1.61 -30.85 6.42
C GLU A 120 -0.07 -30.89 6.49
N ILE A 121 0.57 -31.75 5.68
CA ILE A 121 2.04 -31.92 5.69
C ILE A 121 2.74 -30.75 4.99
N CYS A 122 2.25 -30.39 3.80
CA CYS A 122 2.85 -29.32 3.00
C CYS A 122 2.24 -27.94 3.29
N SER A 123 1.10 -27.89 4.00
CA SER A 123 0.30 -26.67 4.20
C SER A 123 -0.10 -25.99 2.88
N ILE A 124 -0.41 -26.81 1.87
CA ILE A 124 -0.86 -26.34 0.55
C ILE A 124 -2.35 -26.58 0.43
N ARG A 125 -3.06 -25.53 0.02
CA ARG A 125 -4.50 -25.50 -0.17
C ARG A 125 -4.84 -25.68 -1.65
N PHE A 126 -5.91 -26.43 -1.91
CA PHE A 126 -6.41 -26.77 -3.24
C PHE A 126 -7.90 -26.47 -3.31
N GLU A 127 -8.39 -26.04 -4.47
CA GLU A 127 -9.83 -26.06 -4.75
C GLU A 127 -10.33 -27.50 -4.96
N PHE A 128 -11.63 -27.73 -4.78
CA PHE A 128 -12.24 -29.04 -5.03
C PHE A 128 -11.93 -29.61 -6.41
N GLY A 129 -11.96 -28.78 -7.46
CA GLY A 129 -11.66 -29.23 -8.83
C GLY A 129 -10.23 -29.75 -8.96
N GLU A 130 -9.26 -29.03 -8.42
CA GLU A 130 -7.85 -29.44 -8.40
C GLU A 130 -7.64 -30.69 -7.54
N ALA A 131 -8.26 -30.74 -6.36
CA ALA A 131 -8.22 -31.90 -5.48
C ALA A 131 -8.79 -33.14 -6.20
N MET A 132 -9.89 -32.99 -6.93
CA MET A 132 -10.48 -34.06 -7.73
C MET A 132 -9.54 -34.55 -8.84
N ASP A 133 -8.89 -33.63 -9.55
CA ASP A 133 -7.93 -33.94 -10.61
C ASP A 133 -6.70 -34.72 -10.09
N PHE A 134 -6.25 -34.40 -8.88
CA PHE A 134 -5.18 -35.13 -8.19
C PHE A 134 -5.68 -36.34 -7.38
N GLY A 135 -6.96 -36.71 -7.48
CA GLY A 135 -7.51 -37.86 -6.77
C GLY A 135 -7.53 -37.72 -5.24
N PHE A 136 -7.60 -36.49 -4.74
CA PHE A 136 -7.49 -36.10 -3.34
C PHE A 136 -6.16 -36.50 -2.68
N GLU A 137 -5.09 -36.54 -3.47
CA GLU A 137 -3.71 -36.76 -3.00
C GLU A 137 -2.84 -35.54 -3.34
N CYS A 138 -1.98 -35.13 -2.40
CA CYS A 138 -1.07 -34.00 -2.59
C CYS A 138 0.00 -34.34 -3.63
N PRO A 139 0.16 -33.54 -4.70
CA PRO A 139 1.15 -33.82 -5.75
C PRO A 139 2.61 -33.70 -5.28
N GLU A 140 2.87 -33.01 -4.16
CA GLU A 140 4.23 -32.79 -3.63
C GLU A 140 4.70 -33.93 -2.72
N CYS A 141 3.83 -34.48 -1.88
CA CYS A 141 4.22 -35.47 -0.86
C CYS A 141 3.41 -36.78 -0.90
N GLY A 142 2.36 -36.87 -1.71
CA GLY A 142 1.50 -38.04 -1.85
C GLY A 142 0.59 -38.31 -0.65
N SER A 143 0.49 -37.40 0.33
CA SER A 143 -0.46 -37.55 1.43
C SER A 143 -1.89 -37.23 0.97
N PRO A 144 -2.93 -37.82 1.60
CA PRO A 144 -4.30 -37.44 1.31
C PRO A 144 -4.55 -35.96 1.64
N LEU A 145 -5.45 -35.34 0.89
CA LEU A 145 -5.98 -34.00 1.17
C LEU A 145 -7.22 -34.10 2.07
N GLU A 146 -7.38 -33.16 2.99
CA GLU A 146 -8.52 -33.10 3.91
C GLU A 146 -9.42 -31.90 3.60
N SER A 147 -10.73 -32.03 3.73
CA SER A 147 -11.67 -30.92 3.52
C SER A 147 -11.36 -29.80 4.52
N MET A 148 -11.20 -28.59 4.02
CA MET A 148 -10.90 -27.40 4.80
C MET A 148 -12.12 -26.49 4.86
N ASP A 149 -12.58 -26.22 6.08
CA ASP A 149 -13.57 -25.20 6.36
C ASP A 149 -12.95 -23.80 6.28
N ASN A 150 -13.68 -22.85 5.71
CA ASN A 150 -13.29 -21.45 5.60
C ASN A 150 -14.31 -20.47 6.21
N ASP A 151 -15.31 -20.96 6.96
CA ASP A 151 -16.36 -20.13 7.56
C ASP A 151 -15.76 -18.98 8.39
N ARG A 152 -14.77 -19.29 9.23
CA ARG A 152 -14.08 -18.27 10.05
C ARG A 152 -13.35 -17.20 9.25
N LEU A 153 -12.83 -17.56 8.07
CA LEU A 153 -12.15 -16.61 7.20
C LEU A 153 -13.18 -15.70 6.54
N VAL A 154 -14.30 -16.27 6.09
CA VAL A 154 -15.43 -15.52 5.54
C VAL A 154 -16.02 -14.56 6.58
N ASP A 155 -16.27 -15.03 7.80
CA ASP A 155 -16.79 -14.19 8.89
C ASP A 155 -15.86 -13.00 9.20
N ALA A 156 -14.54 -13.22 9.23
CA ALA A 156 -13.58 -12.15 9.48
C ALA A 156 -13.53 -11.12 8.33
N MET A 157 -13.73 -11.56 7.08
CA MET A 157 -13.84 -10.64 5.95
C MET A 157 -15.16 -9.88 5.97
N ASP A 158 -16.27 -10.51 6.35
CA ASP A 158 -17.57 -9.86 6.52
C ASP A 158 -17.49 -8.75 7.57
N GLU A 159 -16.93 -9.04 8.76
CA GLU A 159 -16.73 -8.05 9.82
C GLU A 159 -15.89 -6.86 9.31
N ARG A 160 -14.82 -7.13 8.55
CA ARG A 160 -13.95 -6.05 8.04
C ARG A 160 -14.61 -5.25 6.91
N LEU A 161 -15.42 -5.88 6.06
CA LEU A 161 -16.18 -5.20 5.01
C LEU A 161 -17.20 -4.24 5.64
N GLU A 162 -17.93 -4.68 6.66
CA GLU A 162 -18.88 -3.82 7.39
C GLU A 162 -18.18 -2.58 7.99
N GLU A 163 -17.01 -2.75 8.62
CA GLU A 163 -16.22 -1.63 9.13
C GLU A 163 -15.81 -0.64 8.02
N LEU A 164 -15.39 -1.14 6.86
CA LEU A 164 -14.98 -0.31 5.72
C LEU A 164 -16.16 0.43 5.08
N GLU A 165 -17.32 -0.23 4.98
CA GLU A 165 -18.55 0.37 4.45
C GLU A 165 -19.06 1.51 5.32
N ASP A 166 -18.99 1.35 6.65
CA ASP A 166 -19.29 2.40 7.62
C ASP A 166 -18.32 3.59 7.51
N GLU A 167 -17.01 3.32 7.37
CA GLU A 167 -16.00 4.37 7.22
C GLU A 167 -16.16 5.14 5.89
N LEU A 168 -16.47 4.44 4.79
CA LEU A 168 -16.66 5.02 3.45
C LEU A 168 -18.06 5.61 3.24
N ASN A 169 -19.01 5.39 4.16
CA ASN A 169 -20.42 5.76 4.03
C ASN A 169 -21.09 5.19 2.76
N ILE A 170 -20.79 3.94 2.40
CA ILE A 170 -21.35 3.28 1.20
C ILE A 170 -22.86 3.02 1.34
N ASP A 171 -23.38 2.96 2.58
CA ASP A 171 -24.79 2.68 2.90
C ASP A 171 -25.66 3.92 3.25
N ALA A 172 -25.37 5.10 2.66
CA ALA A 172 -26.15 6.34 2.86
C ALA A 172 -27.15 6.69 1.73
#